data_AF-A0A1M7FR04-F1
#
_entry.id   AF-A0A1M7FR04-F1
#
_cell.length_a   1.000
_cell.length_b   1.000
_cell.length_c   1.000
_cell.angle_alpha   90.00
_cell.angle_beta   90.00
_cell.angle_gamma   90.00
#
_symmetry.space_group_name_H-M   'P 1'
#
loop_
_entity.id
_entity.type
_entity.pdbx_description
1 polymer ?
#
loop_
_entity_poly.entity_id
_entity_poly.type
_entity_poly.pdbx_seq_one_letter_code
_entity_poly.pdbx_strand_id
1 'polypeptide(L)'
;MSKYYEPPKQSKLGQLFDSAFLLVLVYVALFIPLILGLTGAGSTTHIPEEVNWDTLGQNPTMQAQWEKLGYTPDSAAEIISTRFDYTINPILLAITAIVIIGYFVFLVKVSDKEYREVIREKFDQ
;
A
#
# COMPACT_ATOMS: atom_id res chain seq x y z
N MET A 1 2.98 45.36 21.73
CA MET A 1 4.18 44.59 21.35
C MET A 1 3.84 43.12 21.55
N SER A 2 3.66 42.34 20.48
CA SER A 2 3.36 40.91 20.61
C SER A 2 4.57 40.21 21.23
N LYS A 3 4.35 39.40 22.26
CA LYS A 3 5.42 38.56 22.83
C LYS A 3 5.81 37.55 21.74
N TYR A 4 7.03 37.66 21.22
CA TYR A 4 7.59 36.63 20.36
C TYR A 4 7.63 35.31 21.14
N TYR A 5 6.94 34.30 20.62
CA TYR A 5 6.97 32.97 21.19
C TYR A 5 8.35 32.36 20.96
N GLU A 6 9.04 32.00 22.04
CA GLU A 6 10.26 31.20 21.97
C GLU A 6 9.90 29.73 22.22
N PRO A 7 10.08 28.84 21.24
CA PRO A 7 9.77 27.42 21.42
C PRO A 7 10.71 26.77 22.43
N PRO A 8 10.21 25.78 23.21
CA PRO A 8 11.03 25.04 24.15
C PRO A 8 12.12 24.23 23.43
N LYS A 9 13.34 24.27 23.94
CA LYS A 9 14.46 23.47 23.42
C LYS A 9 14.29 22.01 23.82
N GLN A 10 14.05 21.14 22.84
CA GLN A 10 13.93 19.70 23.07
C GLN A 10 15.29 19.10 23.49
N SER A 11 15.27 18.16 24.44
CA SER A 11 16.47 17.42 24.87
C SER A 11 16.94 16.46 23.78
N LYS A 12 18.27 16.38 23.57
CA LYS A 12 18.91 15.45 22.61
C LYS A 12 18.55 13.98 22.87
N LEU A 13 18.40 13.60 24.14
CA LEU A 13 18.02 12.24 24.53
C LEU A 13 16.56 11.92 24.13
N GLY A 14 15.67 12.90 24.32
CA GLY A 14 14.27 12.76 23.93
C GLY A 14 14.10 12.65 22.41
N GLN A 15 14.88 13.43 21.65
CA GLN A 15 14.86 13.37 20.19
C GLN A 15 15.39 12.02 19.66
N LEU A 16 16.41 11.45 20.29
CA LEU A 16 16.93 10.12 19.93
C LEU A 16 15.86 9.03 20.14
N PHE A 17 15.19 9.04 21.30
CA PHE A 17 14.12 8.09 21.59
C PHE A 17 12.96 8.22 20.61
N ASP A 18 12.49 9.45 20.35
CA ASP A 18 11.40 9.72 19.42
C ASP A 18 11.72 9.21 18.01
N SER A 19 12.93 9.49 17.53
CA SER A 19 13.38 9.02 16.21
C SER A 19 13.47 7.49 16.14
N ALA A 20 13.98 6.84 17.19
CA ALA A 20 14.05 5.39 17.27
C ALA A 20 12.65 4.74 17.36
N PHE A 21 11.74 5.35 18.11
CA PHE A 21 10.37 4.91 18.22
C PHE A 21 9.62 5.01 16.88
N LEU A 22 9.74 6.14 16.19
CA LEU A 22 9.21 6.32 14.83
C LEU A 22 9.79 5.29 13.86
N LEU A 23 11.09 5.01 13.93
CA LEU A 23 11.73 3.98 13.09
C LEU A 23 11.11 2.60 13.34
N VAL A 24 10.88 2.23 14.60
CA VAL A 24 10.21 0.98 14.97
C VAL A 24 8.78 0.95 14.44
N LEU A 25 8.02 2.03 14.59
CA LEU A 25 6.64 2.10 14.08
C LEU A 25 6.59 1.95 12.56
N VAL A 26 7.50 2.59 11.82
CA VAL A 26 7.61 2.44 10.36
C VAL A 26 7.94 0.99 10.00
N TYR A 27 8.90 0.38 10.68
CA TYR A 27 9.26 -1.02 10.45
C TYR A 27 8.06 -1.94 10.68
N VAL A 28 7.38 -1.79 11.81
CA VAL A 28 6.18 -2.56 12.15
C VAL A 28 5.07 -2.36 11.12
N ALA A 29 4.78 -1.12 10.72
CA ALA A 29 3.76 -0.81 9.73
C ALA A 29 4.04 -1.44 8.35
N LEU A 30 5.31 -1.54 7.96
CA LEU A 30 5.72 -2.17 6.69
C LEU A 30 5.74 -3.71 6.78
N PHE A 31 6.16 -4.28 7.91
CA PHE A 31 6.36 -5.72 8.03
C PHE A 31 5.11 -6.49 8.49
N ILE A 32 4.19 -5.89 9.24
CA ILE A 32 2.95 -6.56 9.65
C ILE A 32 2.18 -7.11 8.44
N PRO A 33 1.88 -6.32 7.38
CA PRO A 33 1.17 -6.83 6.22
C PRO A 33 1.91 -7.98 5.54
N LEU A 34 3.25 -7.91 5.48
CA LEU A 34 4.07 -8.95 4.86
C LEU A 34 4.01 -10.26 5.65
N ILE A 35 4.20 -10.22 6.97
CA ILE A 35 4.19 -11.40 7.85
C ILE A 35 2.80 -12.06 7.87
N LEU A 36 1.74 -11.24 7.78
CA LEU A 36 0.36 -11.74 7.71
C LEU A 36 -0.06 -12.20 6.31
N GLY A 37 0.83 -12.13 5.31
CA GLY A 37 0.51 -12.52 3.93
C GLY A 37 -0.49 -11.59 3.22
N LEU A 38 -0.68 -10.38 3.72
CA LEU A 38 -1.63 -9.39 3.19
C LEU A 38 -1.07 -8.59 1.99
N THR A 39 0.19 -8.80 1.62
CA THR A 39 0.87 -8.06 0.54
C THR A 39 0.76 -8.71 -0.83
N GLY A 40 0.20 -9.92 -0.92
CA GLY A 40 -0.03 -10.59 -2.20
C GLY A 40 -1.27 -10.02 -2.87
N ALA A 41 -1.13 -9.47 -4.08
CA ALA A 41 -2.28 -9.39 -4.98
C ALA A 41 -2.75 -10.83 -5.20
N GLY A 42 -4.04 -11.10 -4.97
CA GLY A 42 -4.60 -12.42 -5.21
C GLY A 42 -4.22 -12.88 -6.61
N SER A 43 -3.72 -14.10 -6.74
CA SER A 43 -3.40 -14.69 -8.04
C SER A 43 -4.24 -15.95 -8.22
N THR A 44 -4.86 -16.07 -9.38
CA THR A 44 -5.59 -17.29 -9.78
C THR A 44 -4.78 -18.00 -10.85
N THR A 45 -4.61 -19.30 -10.68
CA THR A 45 -3.95 -20.15 -11.67
C THR A 45 -4.99 -21.11 -12.23
N HIS A 46 -5.25 -21.00 -13.54
CA HIS A 46 -6.16 -21.91 -14.24
C HIS A 46 -5.42 -22.61 -15.38
N ILE A 47 -4.97 -23.84 -15.11
CA ILE A 47 -4.26 -24.66 -16.09
C ILE A 47 -5.31 -25.41 -16.93
N PRO A 48 -5.27 -25.31 -18.27
CA PRO A 48 -6.14 -26.10 -19.15
C PRO A 48 -5.97 -27.61 -18.93
N GLU A 49 -7.01 -28.40 -19.18
CA GLU A 49 -6.95 -29.88 -19.04
C GLU A 49 -5.92 -30.52 -19.98
N GLU A 50 -5.78 -29.98 -21.19
CA GLU A 50 -4.74 -30.35 -22.14
C GLU A 50 -3.71 -29.21 -22.23
N VAL A 51 -2.45 -29.52 -21.91
CA VAL A 51 -1.37 -28.54 -21.88
C VAL A 51 -0.59 -28.59 -23.19
N ASN A 52 -0.83 -27.62 -24.07
CA ASN A 52 -0.06 -27.38 -25.28
C ASN A 52 0.04 -25.86 -25.54
N TRP A 53 0.88 -25.43 -26.48
CA TRP A 53 1.11 -23.99 -26.71
C TRP A 53 -0.15 -23.23 -27.14
N ASP A 54 -1.03 -23.89 -27.90
CA ASP A 54 -2.28 -23.31 -28.38
C ASP A 54 -3.29 -23.11 -27.23
N THR A 55 -3.45 -24.12 -26.37
CA THR A 55 -4.34 -24.03 -25.19
C THR A 55 -3.84 -23.05 -24.13
N LEU A 56 -2.52 -22.82 -24.08
CA LEU A 56 -1.90 -21.76 -23.28
C LEU A 56 -1.98 -20.37 -23.94
N GLY A 57 -2.64 -20.25 -25.10
CA GLY A 57 -2.83 -18.99 -25.83
C GLY A 57 -1.52 -18.40 -26.38
N GLN A 58 -0.50 -19.22 -26.59
CA GLN A 58 0.80 -18.78 -27.11
C GLN A 58 0.80 -18.89 -28.64
N ASN A 59 1.17 -17.81 -29.32
CA ASN A 59 1.41 -17.84 -30.76
C ASN A 59 2.85 -18.35 -31.07
N PRO A 60 3.18 -18.66 -32.34
CA PRO A 60 4.50 -19.22 -32.69
C PRO A 60 5.69 -18.35 -32.29
N THR A 61 5.52 -17.03 -32.24
CA THR A 61 6.60 -16.12 -31.80
C THR A 61 6.82 -16.20 -30.30
N MET A 62 5.75 -16.31 -29.50
CA MET A 62 5.83 -16.45 -28.05
C MET A 62 6.40 -17.81 -27.65
N GLN A 63 5.93 -18.89 -28.28
CA GLN A 63 6.46 -20.25 -28.12
C GLN A 63 7.99 -20.26 -28.32
N ALA A 64 8.48 -19.67 -29.41
CA ALA A 64 9.91 -19.63 -29.69
C ALA A 64 10.72 -18.90 -28.60
N GLN A 65 10.13 -17.96 -27.85
CA GLN A 65 10.82 -17.33 -26.71
C GLN A 65 10.87 -18.27 -25.50
N TRP A 66 9.77 -18.96 -25.20
CA TRP A 66 9.74 -19.96 -24.12
C TRP A 66 10.71 -21.10 -24.37
N GLU A 67 10.78 -21.62 -25.60
CA GLU A 67 11.71 -22.67 -25.98
C GLU A 67 13.17 -22.22 -25.90
N LYS A 68 13.49 -20.96 -26.27
CA LYS A 68 14.82 -20.38 -26.08
C LYS A 68 15.24 -20.28 -24.62
N LEU A 69 14.26 -20.09 -23.73
CA LEU A 69 14.44 -20.09 -22.29
C LEU A 69 14.49 -21.52 -21.69
N GLY A 70 14.31 -22.55 -22.53
CA GLY A 70 14.36 -23.96 -22.12
C GLY A 70 13.06 -24.51 -21.55
N TYR A 71 11.92 -23.84 -21.76
CA TYR A 71 10.62 -24.29 -21.29
C TYR A 71 9.88 -25.14 -22.32
N THR A 72 9.07 -26.07 -21.82
CA THR A 72 8.07 -26.85 -22.55
C THR A 72 6.67 -26.33 -22.20
N PRO A 73 5.59 -26.72 -22.91
CA PRO A 73 4.23 -26.36 -22.51
C PRO A 73 3.96 -26.70 -21.03
N ASP A 74 4.37 -27.89 -20.57
CA ASP A 74 4.16 -28.33 -19.19
C ASP A 74 4.88 -27.45 -18.16
N SER A 75 6.15 -27.11 -18.40
CA SER A 75 6.92 -26.29 -17.44
C SER A 75 6.58 -24.80 -17.52
N ALA A 76 6.05 -24.33 -18.65
CA ALA A 76 5.58 -22.96 -18.80
C ALA A 76 4.12 -22.77 -18.35
N ALA A 77 3.33 -23.83 -18.27
CA ALA A 77 1.88 -23.77 -18.03
C ALA A 77 1.53 -22.97 -16.78
N GLU A 78 2.18 -23.23 -15.66
CA GLU A 78 1.90 -22.51 -14.41
C GLU A 78 2.26 -21.01 -14.52
N ILE A 79 3.40 -20.70 -15.11
CA ILE A 79 3.88 -19.31 -15.30
C ILE A 79 2.93 -18.55 -16.23
N ILE A 80 2.50 -19.20 -17.31
CA ILE A 80 1.60 -18.62 -18.29
C ILE A 80 0.17 -18.56 -17.76
N SER A 81 -0.31 -19.49 -16.95
CA SER A 81 -1.70 -19.52 -16.49
C SER A 81 -1.94 -18.77 -15.19
N THR A 82 -0.90 -18.41 -14.46
CA THR A 82 -1.02 -17.57 -13.27
C THR A 82 -1.33 -16.13 -13.67
N ARG A 83 -2.43 -15.58 -13.17
CA ARG A 83 -2.94 -14.24 -13.46
C ARG A 83 -3.27 -13.51 -12.17
N PHE A 84 -3.24 -12.19 -12.21
CA PHE A 84 -3.81 -11.37 -11.12
C PHE A 84 -5.32 -11.57 -11.06
N ASP A 85 -5.83 -11.72 -9.85
CA ASP A 85 -7.25 -11.71 -9.55
C ASP A 85 -7.74 -10.26 -9.50
N TYR A 86 -8.52 -9.87 -10.51
CA TYR A 86 -9.14 -8.54 -10.60
C TYR A 86 -10.53 -8.51 -9.99
N THR A 87 -10.93 -9.54 -9.24
CA THR A 87 -12.22 -9.58 -8.56
C THR A 87 -12.26 -8.51 -7.47
N ILE A 88 -13.13 -7.52 -7.66
CA ILE A 88 -13.33 -6.46 -6.69
C ILE A 88 -14.34 -6.93 -5.65
N ASN A 89 -13.93 -6.99 -4.38
CA ASN A 89 -14.85 -7.18 -3.27
C ASN A 89 -15.57 -5.85 -2.95
N PRO A 90 -16.90 -5.73 -3.21
CA PRO A 90 -17.61 -4.46 -3.03
C PRO A 90 -17.65 -3.99 -1.57
N ILE A 91 -17.63 -4.93 -0.62
CA ILE A 91 -17.66 -4.63 0.82
C ILE A 91 -16.33 -4.01 1.23
N LEU A 92 -15.20 -4.62 0.86
CA LEU A 92 -13.87 -4.07 1.16
C LEU A 92 -13.68 -2.71 0.47
N LEU A 93 -14.12 -2.58 -0.78
CA LEU A 93 -14.10 -1.31 -1.50
C LEU A 93 -14.88 -0.22 -0.74
N ALA A 94 -16.08 -0.53 -0.26
CA ALA A 94 -16.90 0.39 0.51
C ALA A 94 -16.23 0.76 1.85
N ILE A 95 -15.65 -0.20 2.56
CA ILE A 95 -14.90 0.05 3.80
C ILE A 95 -13.73 0.99 3.53
N THR A 96 -12.92 0.73 2.51
CA THR A 96 -11.79 1.61 2.12
C THR A 96 -12.28 3.02 1.81
N ALA A 97 -13.37 3.16 1.06
CA ALA A 97 -13.96 4.46 0.76
C ALA A 97 -14.41 5.20 2.03
N ILE A 98 -15.09 4.51 2.95
CA ILE A 98 -15.53 5.08 4.23
C ILE A 98 -14.34 5.53 5.08
N VAL A 99 -13.28 4.72 5.17
CA VAL A 99 -12.07 5.06 5.93
C VAL A 99 -11.40 6.32 5.36
N ILE A 100 -11.24 6.39 4.03
CA ILE A 100 -10.64 7.56 3.37
C ILE A 100 -11.48 8.81 3.61
N ILE A 101 -12.79 8.74 3.37
CA ILE A 101 -13.70 9.88 3.58
C ILE A 101 -13.70 10.30 5.05
N GLY A 102 -13.79 9.35 5.97
CA GLY A 102 -13.76 9.60 7.41
C GLY A 102 -12.48 10.29 7.85
N TYR A 103 -11.32 9.85 7.35
CA TYR A 103 -10.03 10.51 7.58
C TYR A 103 -10.04 11.97 7.10
N PHE A 104 -10.50 12.24 5.89
CA PHE A 104 -10.55 13.62 5.37
C PHE A 104 -11.53 14.51 6.15
N VAL A 105 -12.70 13.99 6.52
CA VAL A 105 -13.67 14.71 7.35
C VAL A 105 -13.07 15.06 8.71
N PHE A 106 -12.39 14.10 9.34
CA PHE A 106 -11.69 14.32 10.61
C PHE A 106 -10.59 15.38 10.45
N LEU A 107 -9.74 15.23 9.44
CA LEU A 107 -8.64 16.15 9.15
C LEU A 107 -9.16 17.57 8.99
N VAL A 108 -10.18 17.80 8.15
CA VAL A 108 -10.75 19.14 7.93
C VAL A 108 -11.32 19.74 9.20
N LYS A 109 -12.08 18.96 9.99
CA LYS A 109 -12.70 19.46 11.23
C LYS A 109 -11.67 19.80 12.30
N VAL A 110 -10.67 18.94 12.51
CA VAL A 110 -9.62 19.20 13.51
C VAL A 110 -8.75 20.36 13.05
N SER A 111 -8.36 20.40 11.78
CA SER A 111 -7.59 21.52 11.23
C SER A 111 -8.32 22.85 11.39
N ASP A 112 -9.63 22.95 11.11
CA ASP A 112 -10.38 24.21 11.31
C ASP A 112 -10.33 24.69 12.78
N LYS A 113 -10.44 23.77 13.75
CA LYS A 113 -10.31 24.10 15.16
C LYS A 113 -8.93 24.70 15.48
N GLU A 114 -7.86 24.01 15.09
CA GLU A 114 -6.49 24.43 15.38
C GLU A 114 -6.12 25.72 14.64
N TYR A 115 -6.55 25.89 13.39
CA TYR A 115 -6.35 27.13 12.64
C TYR A 115 -7.03 28.32 13.31
N ARG A 116 -8.26 28.15 13.82
CA ARG A 116 -8.96 29.20 14.57
C ARG A 116 -8.25 29.54 15.87
N GLU A 117 -7.68 28.54 16.55
CA GLU A 117 -6.92 28.74 17.78
C GLU A 117 -5.64 29.54 17.51
N VAL A 118 -4.90 29.20 16.46
CA VAL A 118 -3.72 29.97 16.02
C VAL A 118 -4.10 31.40 15.63
N ILE A 119 -5.23 31.59 14.92
CA ILE A 119 -5.69 32.94 14.56
C ILE A 119 -5.98 33.75 15.82
N ARG A 120 -6.67 33.16 16.80
CA ARG A 120 -7.00 33.82 18.08
C ARG A 120 -5.75 34.21 18.87
N GLU A 121 -4.77 33.31 18.93
CA GLU A 121 -3.50 33.57 19.63
C GLU A 121 -2.63 34.62 18.95
N LYS A 122 -2.63 34.69 17.61
CA LYS A 122 -1.74 35.58 16.85
C LYS A 122 -2.35 36.94 16.54
N PHE A 123 -3.68 37.03 16.47
CA PHE A 123 -4.38 38.23 16.02
C PHE A 123 -5.37 38.83 17.03
N ASP A 124 -5.45 38.30 18.25
CA ASP A 124 -6.33 38.78 19.32
C ASP A 124 -7.82 38.93 18.87
N GLN A 125 -8.29 38.01 18.00
CA GLN A 125 -9.67 37.93 17.49
C GLN A 125 -10.31 36.56 17.76
#